data_AF-A0A8C3KF51-F1
#
_entry.id   AF-A0A8C3KF51-F1
#
_cell.length_a   1.000
_cell.length_b   1.000
_cell.length_c   1.000
_cell.angle_alpha   90.00
_cell.angle_beta   90.00
_cell.angle_gamma   90.00
#
_symmetry.space_group_name_H-M   'P 1'
#
loop_
_entity.id
_entity.type
_entity.pdbx_description
1 polymer ?
#
loop_
_entity_poly.entity_id
_entity_poly.type
_entity_poly.pdbx_seq_one_letter_code
_entity_poly.pdbx_strand_id
1 'polypeptide(L)'
;MLRRSLWLCLCLCSCPARGLRIHEYLYFQVLSPGDIRYIFTATPAKDFGGVFNTRYDQIHLVPADPPEACGELNNGVFIQDQIALVERGYMIRRSLEQHGLPWAVISIPVNVTSIPTYEMMQPPWTFW
;
A
#
# COMPACT_ATOMS: atom_id res chain seq x y z
N MET A 1 27.36 -18.66 -62.96
CA MET A 1 26.05 -18.62 -62.29
C MET A 1 26.11 -19.47 -61.04
N LEU A 2 26.20 -18.88 -59.85
CA LEU A 2 25.50 -19.37 -58.64
C LEU A 2 25.56 -18.29 -57.56
N ARG A 3 24.42 -17.65 -57.33
CA ARG A 3 24.13 -16.84 -56.14
C ARG A 3 24.12 -17.75 -54.91
N ARG A 4 24.70 -17.29 -53.80
CA ARG A 4 24.30 -17.54 -52.39
C ARG A 4 25.40 -16.99 -51.49
N SER A 5 25.18 -16.36 -50.35
CA SER A 5 24.04 -15.71 -49.72
C SER A 5 24.68 -15.11 -48.48
N LEU A 6 24.79 -13.79 -48.42
CA LEU A 6 25.36 -13.03 -47.32
C LEU A 6 24.38 -13.06 -46.14
N TRP A 7 24.67 -13.82 -45.09
CA TRP A 7 23.93 -13.73 -43.81
C TRP A 7 24.87 -13.17 -42.74
N LEU A 8 24.93 -11.83 -42.68
CA LEU A 8 25.37 -11.11 -41.49
C LEU A 8 24.32 -11.37 -40.40
N CYS A 9 24.74 -11.98 -39.29
CA CYS A 9 23.99 -11.95 -38.03
C CYS A 9 23.91 -10.51 -37.51
N LEU A 10 22.86 -9.80 -37.91
CA LEU A 10 22.36 -8.62 -37.21
C LEU A 10 21.77 -9.07 -35.88
N CYS A 11 22.57 -9.05 -34.82
CA CYS A 11 22.09 -9.06 -33.45
C CYS A 11 21.33 -7.74 -33.18
N LEU A 12 20.08 -7.65 -33.65
CA LEU A 12 19.11 -6.76 -33.03
C LEU A 12 18.85 -7.30 -31.61
N CYS A 13 19.59 -6.78 -30.64
CA CYS A 13 19.13 -6.75 -29.27
C CYS A 13 17.96 -5.76 -29.21
N SER A 14 16.80 -6.21 -29.68
CA SER A 14 15.52 -5.65 -29.31
C SER A 14 15.34 -5.95 -27.82
N CYS A 15 15.91 -5.13 -26.94
CA CYS A 15 15.49 -5.13 -25.55
C CYS A 15 14.00 -4.76 -25.56
N PRO A 16 13.07 -5.68 -25.22
CA PRO A 16 11.71 -5.25 -24.96
C PRO A 16 11.81 -4.30 -23.77
N ALA A 17 11.41 -3.03 -23.98
CA ALA A 17 11.14 -2.12 -22.88
C ALA A 17 10.17 -2.84 -21.95
N ARG A 18 10.69 -3.40 -20.85
CA ARG A 18 9.90 -4.11 -19.85
C ARG A 18 8.96 -3.08 -19.23
N GLY A 19 7.72 -3.13 -19.69
CA GLY A 19 6.49 -2.67 -19.07
C GLY A 19 6.58 -1.46 -18.15
N LEU A 20 6.01 -0.34 -18.60
CA LEU A 20 5.28 0.55 -17.70
C LEU A 20 4.24 -0.31 -16.96
N ARG A 21 4.57 -0.79 -15.76
CA ARG A 21 3.61 -1.46 -14.90
C ARG A 21 2.72 -0.39 -14.28
N ILE A 22 1.45 -0.43 -14.64
CA ILE A 22 0.36 0.31 -14.00
C ILE A 22 0.44 0.00 -12.49
N HIS A 23 0.59 1.04 -11.68
CA HIS A 23 0.58 0.89 -10.23
C HIS A 23 -0.88 0.69 -9.80
N GLU A 24 -1.26 -0.57 -9.54
CA GLU A 24 -2.54 -0.91 -8.92
C GLU A 24 -2.45 -0.55 -7.43
N TYR A 25 -2.93 0.64 -7.08
CA TYR A 25 -2.95 1.09 -5.69
C TYR A 25 -3.97 0.29 -4.89
N LEU A 26 -3.59 -0.05 -3.67
CA LEU A 26 -4.47 -0.61 -2.66
C LEU A 26 -5.10 0.53 -1.87
N TYR A 27 -6.42 0.53 -1.74
CA TYR A 27 -7.14 1.55 -0.98
C TYR A 27 -7.62 0.95 0.33
N PHE A 28 -7.44 1.68 1.42
CA PHE A 28 -7.99 1.31 2.72
C PHE A 28 -8.66 2.51 3.39
N GLN A 29 -9.72 2.26 4.14
CA GLN A 29 -10.43 3.30 4.87
C GLN A 29 -10.18 3.14 6.36
N VAL A 30 -9.88 4.23 7.05
CA VAL A 30 -9.90 4.27 8.51
C VAL A 30 -11.34 4.46 8.98
N LEU A 31 -11.82 3.63 9.90
CA LEU A 31 -13.15 3.68 10.50
C LEU A 31 -13.12 4.43 11.84
N SER A 32 -12.04 4.27 12.62
CA SER A 32 -11.80 4.88 13.92
C SER A 32 -10.30 5.15 14.15
N PRO A 33 -9.91 6.29 14.74
CA PRO A 33 -10.74 7.39 15.24
C PRO A 33 -11.40 8.24 14.12
N GLY A 34 -12.44 9.00 14.47
CA GLY A 34 -13.31 9.67 13.49
C GLY A 34 -12.70 10.90 12.80
N ASP A 35 -11.66 11.48 13.40
CA ASP A 35 -10.89 12.63 12.91
C ASP A 35 -10.06 12.30 11.65
N ILE A 36 -9.62 11.05 11.51
CA ILE A 36 -8.87 10.54 10.36
C ILE A 36 -9.64 9.53 9.51
N ARG A 37 -10.99 9.61 9.49
CA ARG A 37 -11.87 8.73 8.70
C ARG A 37 -11.79 9.04 7.19
N TYR A 38 -10.61 8.80 6.63
CA TYR A 38 -10.29 9.02 5.23
C TYR A 38 -9.96 7.70 4.53
N ILE A 39 -9.98 7.74 3.20
CA ILE A 39 -9.48 6.68 2.33
C ILE A 39 -8.02 6.99 2.01
N PHE A 40 -7.14 6.08 2.41
CA PHE A 40 -5.71 6.15 2.17
C PHE A 40 -5.31 5.23 1.02
N THR A 41 -4.23 5.62 0.34
CA THR A 41 -3.60 4.81 -0.71
C THR A 41 -2.36 4.13 -0.16
N ALA A 42 -2.20 2.86 -0.51
CA ALA A 42 -1.00 2.08 -0.25
C ALA A 42 -0.53 1.43 -1.55
N THR A 43 0.78 1.40 -1.77
CA THR A 43 1.36 0.61 -2.86
C THR A 43 1.67 -0.78 -2.34
N PRO A 44 1.00 -1.83 -2.84
CA PRO A 44 1.34 -3.19 -2.46
C PRO A 44 2.78 -3.50 -2.88
N ALA A 45 3.42 -4.38 -2.12
CA ALA A 45 4.75 -4.85 -2.45
C ALA A 45 4.75 -5.59 -3.78
N LYS A 46 5.77 -5.33 -4.60
CA LYS A 46 5.86 -5.87 -5.95
C LYS A 46 6.11 -7.39 -5.97
N ASP A 47 6.99 -7.84 -5.08
CA ASP A 47 7.59 -9.17 -5.14
C ASP A 47 7.43 -9.95 -3.81
N PHE A 48 6.70 -9.41 -2.82
CA PHE A 48 6.46 -10.06 -1.53
C PHE A 48 5.06 -9.77 -0.98
N GLY A 49 4.64 -10.55 0.02
CA GLY A 49 3.32 -10.43 0.65
C GLY A 49 2.24 -11.28 0.00
N GLY A 50 1.00 -11.13 0.49
CA GLY A 50 -0.18 -11.81 -0.04
C GLY A 50 -0.94 -10.95 -1.04
N VAL A 51 -1.89 -11.57 -1.75
CA VAL A 51 -2.82 -10.86 -2.63
C VAL A 51 -4.06 -10.46 -1.83
N PHE A 52 -4.45 -9.18 -1.89
CA PHE A 52 -5.64 -8.65 -1.22
C PHE A 52 -6.91 -8.88 -2.04
N ASN A 53 -7.31 -10.15 -2.22
CA ASN A 53 -8.53 -10.50 -2.96
C ASN A 53 -9.79 -10.52 -2.09
N THR A 54 -9.61 -10.69 -0.77
CA THR A 54 -10.70 -10.73 0.20
C THR A 54 -10.82 -9.40 0.92
N ARG A 55 -12.07 -8.99 1.17
CA ARG A 55 -12.37 -7.83 2.00
C ARG A 55 -12.17 -8.19 3.46
N TYR A 56 -11.42 -7.34 4.15
CA TYR A 56 -11.24 -7.38 5.59
C TYR A 56 -11.82 -6.12 6.20
N ASP A 57 -12.87 -6.29 7.00
CA ASP A 57 -13.48 -5.21 7.77
C ASP A 57 -13.03 -5.31 9.23
N GLN A 58 -12.87 -4.16 9.89
CA GLN A 58 -12.55 -4.07 11.32
C GLN A 58 -11.20 -4.66 11.74
N ILE A 59 -10.18 -4.59 10.88
CA ILE A 59 -8.81 -4.95 11.25
C ILE A 59 -8.15 -3.82 12.06
N HIS A 60 -7.32 -4.16 13.03
CA HIS A 60 -6.51 -3.18 13.75
C HIS A 60 -5.22 -2.84 13.00
N LEU A 61 -5.01 -1.55 12.81
CA LEU A 61 -3.77 -0.96 12.33
C LEU A 61 -2.98 -0.47 13.54
N VAL A 62 -1.95 -1.22 13.93
CA VAL A 62 -1.21 -1.06 15.19
C VAL A 62 0.13 -0.38 14.91
N PRO A 63 0.46 0.78 15.50
CA PRO A 63 1.76 1.40 15.37
C PRO A 63 2.86 0.49 15.92
N ALA A 64 3.88 0.22 15.13
CA ALA A 64 5.04 -0.55 15.55
C ALA A 64 5.88 0.24 16.56
N ASP A 65 6.45 -0.47 17.54
CA ASP A 65 7.44 0.06 18.47
C ASP A 65 8.66 -0.88 18.51
N PRO A 66 9.84 -0.46 18.03
CA PRO A 66 10.17 0.86 17.48
C PRO A 66 9.52 1.13 16.10
N PRO A 67 9.32 2.42 15.71
CA PRO A 67 8.61 2.78 14.49
C PRO A 67 9.30 2.31 13.20
N GLU A 68 10.61 2.07 13.22
CA GLU A 68 11.36 1.56 12.07
C GLU A 68 11.14 0.06 11.85
N ALA A 69 10.69 -0.68 12.87
CA ALA A 69 10.50 -2.13 12.84
C ALA A 69 11.71 -2.94 12.32
N CYS A 70 12.92 -2.37 12.39
CA CYS A 70 14.17 -3.01 11.93
C CYS A 70 14.70 -4.07 12.91
N GLY A 71 14.08 -4.22 14.08
CA GLY A 71 14.50 -5.14 15.15
C GLY A 71 13.30 -5.80 15.85
N GLU A 72 13.51 -6.30 17.06
CA GLU A 72 12.43 -6.88 17.87
C GLU A 72 11.40 -5.81 18.24
N LEU A 73 10.12 -6.17 18.13
CA LEU A 73 9.00 -5.28 18.43
C LEU A 73 8.60 -5.42 19.90
N ASN A 74 8.64 -4.32 20.63
CA ASN A 74 8.24 -4.26 22.04
C ASN A 74 6.76 -4.61 22.22
N ASN A 75 5.94 -4.24 21.24
CA ASN A 75 4.49 -4.44 21.22
C ASN A 75 4.06 -5.55 20.26
N GLY A 76 4.97 -6.48 19.92
CA GLY A 76 4.72 -7.55 18.95
C GLY A 76 3.47 -8.40 19.25
N VAL A 77 3.08 -8.53 20.52
CA VAL A 77 1.86 -9.22 20.94
C VAL A 77 0.59 -8.60 20.35
N PHE A 78 0.54 -7.26 20.23
CA PHE A 78 -0.62 -6.57 19.66
C PHE A 78 -0.67 -6.66 18.12
N ILE A 79 0.45 -7.00 17.50
CA ILE A 79 0.61 -7.07 16.04
C ILE A 79 0.26 -8.48 15.51
N GLN A 80 0.16 -9.48 16.39
CA GLN A 80 -0.26 -10.83 16.01
C GLN A 80 -1.68 -10.79 15.39
N ASP A 81 -1.80 -11.33 14.17
CA ASP A 81 -3.03 -11.32 13.36
C ASP A 81 -3.58 -9.93 13.02
N GLN A 82 -2.78 -8.88 13.18
CA GLN A 82 -3.13 -7.49 12.86
C GLN A 82 -2.15 -6.89 11.85
N ILE A 83 -2.45 -5.66 11.40
CA ILE A 83 -1.59 -4.94 10.46
C ILE A 83 -0.70 -3.97 11.24
N ALA A 84 0.62 -4.08 11.05
CA ALA A 84 1.58 -3.15 11.64
C ALA A 84 1.70 -1.87 10.81
N LEU A 85 1.68 -0.72 11.49
CA LEU A 85 1.98 0.60 10.96
C LEU A 85 3.42 0.98 11.32
N VAL A 86 4.29 0.99 10.32
CA VAL A 86 5.70 1.39 10.42
C VAL A 86 5.82 2.91 10.18
N GLU A 87 7.04 3.44 10.27
CA GLU A 87 7.43 4.86 10.20
C GLU A 87 6.64 5.74 9.21
N ARG A 88 6.28 5.27 8.01
CA ARG A 88 5.66 6.06 6.93
C ARG A 88 4.15 6.35 7.11
N GLY A 89 3.65 6.32 8.33
CA GLY A 89 2.25 6.54 8.71
C GLY A 89 1.99 7.77 9.58
N TYR A 90 2.81 8.83 9.47
CA TYR A 90 2.84 9.93 10.44
C TYR A 90 1.47 10.49 10.84
N MET A 91 0.59 10.78 9.86
CA MET A 91 -0.72 11.37 10.16
C MET A 91 -1.63 10.43 10.96
N ILE A 92 -1.62 9.13 10.65
CA ILE A 92 -2.38 8.12 11.39
C ILE A 92 -1.78 7.96 12.78
N ARG A 93 -0.45 7.84 12.87
CA ARG A 93 0.27 7.70 14.13
C ARG A 93 0.02 8.88 15.07
N ARG A 94 0.13 10.11 14.55
CA ARG A 94 -0.12 11.34 15.31
C ARG A 94 -1.54 11.36 15.87
N SER A 95 -2.55 11.01 15.07
CA SER A 95 -3.94 10.95 15.52
C SER A 95 -4.11 9.91 16.64
N LEU A 96 -3.53 8.71 16.49
CA LEU A 96 -3.56 7.68 17.54
C LEU A 96 -2.90 8.15 18.85
N GLU A 97 -1.75 8.78 18.77
CA GLU A 97 -1.04 9.35 19.93
C GLU A 97 -1.87 10.46 20.60
N GLN A 98 -2.49 11.35 19.81
CA GLN A 98 -3.35 12.42 20.32
C GLN A 98 -4.60 11.90 21.03
N HIS A 99 -5.18 10.81 20.53
CA HIS A 99 -6.36 10.18 21.12
C HIS A 99 -6.03 9.15 22.21
N GLY A 100 -4.75 8.85 22.44
CA GLY A 100 -4.32 7.81 23.38
C GLY A 100 -4.80 6.41 22.99
N LEU A 101 -4.96 6.15 21.69
CA LEU A 101 -5.48 4.90 21.17
C LEU A 101 -4.34 3.95 20.78
N PRO A 102 -4.42 2.66 21.15
CA PRO A 102 -3.38 1.69 20.83
C PRO A 102 -3.40 1.23 19.36
N TRP A 103 -4.51 1.43 18.64
CA TRP A 103 -4.65 1.06 17.23
C TRP A 103 -5.77 1.84 16.54
N ALA A 104 -5.69 1.93 15.21
CA ALA A 104 -6.80 2.39 14.37
C ALA A 104 -7.60 1.19 13.86
N VAL A 105 -8.90 1.38 13.60
CA VAL A 105 -9.73 0.34 12.98
C VAL A 105 -9.83 0.66 11.50
N ILE A 106 -9.50 -0.27 10.62
CA ILE A 106 -9.48 -0.07 9.16
C ILE A 106 -10.27 -1.13 8.38
N SER A 107 -10.57 -0.81 7.12
CA SER A 107 -11.17 -1.71 6.13
C SER A 107 -10.31 -1.74 4.87
N ILE A 108 -9.99 -2.94 4.36
CA ILE A 108 -9.11 -3.15 3.20
C ILE A 108 -9.46 -4.44 2.43
N PRO A 109 -9.44 -4.46 1.08
CA PRO A 109 -9.42 -3.31 0.18
C PRO A 109 -10.78 -2.58 0.11
N VAL A 110 -10.73 -1.28 -0.14
CA VAL A 110 -11.91 -0.47 -0.47
C VAL A 110 -12.08 -0.39 -1.99
N ASN A 111 -13.28 -0.66 -2.49
CA ASN A 111 -13.57 -0.51 -3.91
C ASN A 111 -13.88 0.97 -4.24
N VAL A 112 -12.83 1.72 -4.60
CA VAL A 112 -12.97 3.15 -4.95
C VAL A 112 -13.51 3.38 -6.37
N THR A 113 -13.52 2.36 -7.24
CA THR A 113 -13.99 2.52 -8.63
C THR A 113 -15.48 2.82 -8.71
N SER A 114 -16.25 2.45 -7.69
CA SER A 114 -17.68 2.73 -7.57
C SER A 114 -17.98 4.02 -6.80
N ILE A 115 -16.96 4.71 -6.27
CA ILE A 115 -17.12 5.93 -5.46
C ILE A 115 -16.74 7.12 -6.34
N PRO A 116 -17.64 8.08 -6.60
CA PRO A 116 -17.27 9.27 -7.35
C PRO A 116 -16.29 10.12 -6.54
N THR A 117 -15.39 10.84 -7.22
CA THR A 117 -14.27 11.57 -6.59
C THR A 117 -14.70 12.61 -5.56
N TYR A 118 -15.90 13.19 -5.69
CA TYR A 118 -16.46 14.15 -4.74
C TYR A 118 -16.98 13.49 -3.44
N GLU A 119 -17.24 12.17 -3.44
CA GLU A 119 -17.62 11.38 -2.27
C GLU A 119 -16.42 10.69 -1.61
N MET A 120 -15.25 10.73 -2.26
CA MET A 120 -14.03 10.19 -1.67
C MET A 120 -13.61 11.09 -0.51
N MET A 121 -13.68 10.55 0.71
CA MET A 121 -13.09 11.18 1.90
C MET A 121 -11.56 11.10 1.80
N GLN A 122 -10.96 11.92 0.93
CA GLN A 122 -9.51 11.99 0.79
C GLN A 122 -8.91 12.81 1.94
N PRO A 123 -7.69 12.49 2.39
CA PRO A 123 -7.03 13.29 3.40
C PRO A 123 -6.75 14.69 2.85
N PRO A 124 -7.03 15.77 3.60
CA PRO A 124 -6.86 17.15 3.09
C PRO A 124 -5.41 17.53 2.75
N TRP A 125 -4.43 16.71 3.14
CA TRP A 125 -3.00 16.92 2.91
C TRP A 125 -2.44 16.18 1.67
N THR A 126 -3.28 15.59 0.82
CA THR A 126 -2.84 14.90 -0.42
C THR A 126 -2.67 15.82 -1.62
N PHE A 127 -2.96 17.13 -1.49
CA PHE A 127 -2.77 18.12 -2.56
C PHE A 127 -1.43 18.84 -2.41
N TRP A 128 -0.34 18.25 -2.92
CA TRP A 128 0.88 18.95 -3.36
C TRP A 128 1.61 18.13 -4.44
#